data_AF-A0A0L0GYH8-F1
#
_entry.id   AF-A0A0L0GYH8-F1
#
_cell.length_a   1.000
_cell.length_b   1.000
_cell.length_c   1.000
_cell.angle_alpha   90.00
_cell.angle_beta   90.00
_cell.angle_gamma   90.00
#
_symmetry.space_group_name_H-M   'P 1'
#
loop_
_entity.id
_entity.type
_entity.pdbx_description
1 polymer ?
#
loop_
_entity_poly.entity_id
_entity_poly.type
_entity_poly.pdbx_seq_one_letter_code
_entity_poly.pdbx_strand_id
1 'polypeptide(L)' 'MKRKTKILLVNGLLVAALISMAACSAVSFTHANGAKGQSVTNAEVQKDNTVVLTYPNGTACIDTNPGESQTCKQ' A
#
# COMPACT_ATOMS: atom_id res chain seq x y z
N MET A 1 42.44 12.09 -5.49
CA MET A 1 41.20 12.78 -5.08
C MET A 1 41.39 13.40 -3.69
N LYS A 2 41.11 14.70 -3.48
CA LYS A 2 41.33 15.37 -2.20
C LYS A 2 40.35 14.87 -1.12
N ARG A 3 40.80 14.72 0.13
CA ARG A 3 40.03 14.17 1.26
C ARG A 3 38.68 14.88 1.48
N LYS A 4 38.64 16.20 1.26
CA LYS A 4 37.42 17.01 1.31
C LYS A 4 36.38 16.62 0.25
N THR A 5 36.84 16.27 -0.96
CA THR A 5 35.97 15.85 -2.07
C THR A 5 35.34 14.48 -1.82
N LYS A 6 36.07 13.56 -1.15
CA LYS A 6 35.50 12.27 -0.71
C LYS A 6 34.39 12.44 0.33
N ILE A 7 34.61 13.31 1.32
CA ILE A 7 33.61 13.54 2.39
C ILE A 7 32.33 14.17 1.81
N LEU A 8 32.48 15.13 0.89
CA LEU A 8 31.36 15.73 0.18
C LEU A 8 30.54 14.70 -0.60
N LEU A 9 31.20 13.78 -1.30
CA LEU A 9 30.50 12.72 -2.03
C LEU A 9 29.78 11.73 -1.11
N VAL A 10 30.41 11.30 -0.02
CA VAL A 10 29.80 10.36 0.93
C VAL A 10 28.57 10.99 1.59
N ASN A 11 28.67 12.24 2.05
CA ASN A 11 27.55 12.93 2.67
C ASN A 11 26.43 13.21 1.66
N GLY A 12 26.77 13.58 0.42
CA GLY A 12 25.79 13.76 -0.66
C GLY A 12 25.04 12.48 -0.99
N LEU A 13 25.75 11.34 -1.05
CA LEU A 13 25.14 10.03 -1.30
C LEU A 13 24.22 9.62 -0.15
N LEU A 14 24.62 9.90 1.09
CA LEU A 14 23.81 9.60 2.29
C LEU A 14 22.49 10.39 2.29
N VAL A 15 22.56 11.69 1.96
CA VAL A 15 21.36 12.55 1.86
C VAL A 15 20.43 12.05 0.75
N ALA A 16 20.97 11.67 -0.42
CA ALA A 16 20.18 11.13 -1.51
C ALA A 16 19.47 9.82 -1.13
N ALA A 17 20.14 8.93 -0.38
CA ALA A 17 19.55 7.68 0.09
C ALA A 17 18.43 7.89 1.13
N LEU A 18 18.55 8.89 2.01
CA LEU A 18 17.49 9.22 2.97
C LEU A 18 16.25 9.79 2.27
N ILE A 19 16.45 10.62 1.24
CA ILE A 19 15.34 11.19 0.45
C ILE A 19 14.61 10.09 -0.34
N SER A 20 15.33 9.11 -0.89
CA SER A 20 14.69 8.03 -1.67
C SER A 20 13.85 7.09 -0.80
N MET A 21 14.26 6.82 0.45
CA MET A 21 13.47 5.96 1.36
C MET A 21 12.14 6.59 1.78
N ALA A 22 12.06 7.93 1.92
CA ALA A 22 10.82 8.62 2.28
C ALA A 22 9.73 8.54 1.18
N ALA A 23 10.12 8.32 -0.08
CA ALA A 23 9.19 8.16 -1.19
C ALA A 23 8.57 6.75 -1.24
N CYS A 24 9.21 5.74 -0.64
CA CYS A 24 8.74 4.35 -0.70
C CYS A 24 7.65 4.00 0.33
N SER A 25 7.47 4.81 1.38
CA SER A 25 6.41 4.57 2.38
C SER A 25 5.01 5.06 1.96
N ALA A 26 4.87 5.68 0.78
CA ALA A 26 3.59 6.15 0.26
C ALA A 26 2.80 5.08 -0.53
N VAL A 27 3.26 3.83 -0.58
CA VAL A 27 2.70 2.80 -1.48
C VAL A 27 1.79 1.78 -0.79
N SER A 28 1.65 1.79 0.54
CA SER A 28 0.87 0.72 1.23
C SER A 28 -0.60 1.03 1.49
N PHE A 29 -1.09 2.22 1.14
CA PHE A 29 -2.52 2.53 1.17
C PHE A 29 -2.92 3.09 -0.19
N THR A 30 -3.29 2.21 -1.12
CA THR A 30 -4.11 2.65 -2.25
C THR A 30 -5.39 3.23 -1.67
N HIS A 31 -5.43 4.54 -1.48
CA HIS A 31 -6.67 5.28 -1.21
C HIS A 31 -7.53 5.18 -2.48
N ALA A 32 -8.23 4.06 -2.62
CA ALA A 32 -9.24 3.86 -3.64
C ALA A 32 -10.50 4.56 -3.15
N ASN A 33 -10.72 5.79 -3.63
CA ASN A 33 -12.01 6.44 -3.47
C ASN A 33 -12.98 5.82 -4.48
N GLY A 34 -14.02 5.16 -3.99
CA GLY A 34 -15.11 4.70 -4.84
C GLY A 34 -15.83 5.87 -5.51
N ALA A 35 -16.59 5.62 -6.57
CA ALA A 35 -17.32 6.65 -7.33
C ALA A 35 -18.28 7.52 -6.47
N LYS A 36 -18.64 7.06 -5.27
CA LYS A 36 -19.46 7.81 -4.29
C LYS A 36 -18.62 8.55 -3.23
N GLY A 37 -17.31 8.68 -3.43
CA GLY A 37 -16.40 9.34 -2.49
C GLY A 37 -16.06 8.51 -1.24
N GLN A 38 -16.44 7.23 -1.21
CA GLN A 38 -16.14 6.35 -0.08
C GLN A 38 -14.72 5.82 -0.19
N SER A 39 -13.85 6.21 0.75
CA SER A 39 -12.48 5.72 0.81
C SER A 39 -12.44 4.31 1.38
N VAL A 40 -11.73 3.42 0.68
CA VAL A 40 -11.25 2.15 1.26
C VAL A 40 -10.10 2.47 2.21
N THR A 41 -10.18 2.01 3.44
CA THR A 41 -9.12 2.15 4.46
C THR A 41 -8.20 0.93 4.51
N ASN A 42 -8.69 -0.24 4.12
CA ASN A 42 -7.90 -1.46 3.99
C ASN A 42 -8.51 -2.40 2.94
N ALA A 43 -7.67 -3.21 2.28
CA ALA A 43 -8.08 -4.28 1.40
C ALA A 43 -7.20 -5.51 1.67
N GLU A 44 -7.81 -6.61 2.06
CA GLU A 44 -7.11 -7.84 2.41
C GLU A 44 -7.67 -9.04 1.63
N VAL A 45 -6.78 -9.85 1.08
CA VAL A 45 -7.15 -11.16 0.51
C VAL A 45 -7.04 -12.19 1.62
N GLN A 46 -8.18 -12.72 2.05
CA GLN A 46 -8.25 -13.77 3.05
C GLN A 46 -8.08 -15.16 2.42
N LYS A 47 -7.94 -16.15 3.31
CA LYS A 47 -8.02 -17.56 2.94
C LYS A 47 -9.34 -17.82 2.20
N ASP A 48 -9.32 -18.75 1.24
CA ASP A 48 -10.46 -19.09 0.37
C ASP A 48 -10.80 -18.02 -0.70
N ASN A 49 -9.83 -17.20 -1.11
CA ASN A 49 -9.96 -16.22 -2.20
C ASN A 49 -11.10 -15.21 -1.97
N THR A 50 -11.34 -14.82 -0.71
CA THR A 50 -12.27 -13.73 -0.39
C THR A 50 -11.48 -12.45 -0.18
N VAL A 51 -11.86 -11.37 -0.87
CA VAL A 51 -11.32 -10.03 -0.64
C VAL A 51 -12.23 -9.30 0.34
N VAL A 52 -11.69 -8.81 1.45
CA VAL A 52 -12.41 -7.96 2.40
C VAL A 52 -11.92 -6.52 2.27
N LEU A 53 -12.86 -5.64 1.92
CA LEU A 53 -12.67 -4.20 1.84
C LEU A 53 -13.19 -3.57 3.13
N THR A 54 -12.33 -2.79 3.78
CA THR A 54 -12.69 -2.00 4.97
C THR A 54 -12.92 -0.56 4.57
N TYR A 55 -14.01 0.01 5.06
CA TYR A 55 -14.38 1.41 4.94
C TYR A 55 -14.54 2.02 6.34
N PRO A 56 -14.58 3.36 6.47
CA PRO A 56 -14.82 4.00 7.77
C PRO A 56 -16.15 3.57 8.44
N ASN A 57 -17.15 3.20 7.63
CA ASN A 57 -18.51 2.91 8.08
C ASN A 57 -18.87 1.42 8.03
N GLY A 58 -17.91 0.52 7.79
CA GLY A 58 -18.18 -0.92 7.72
C GLY A 58 -17.28 -1.65 6.74
N THR A 59 -17.63 -2.90 6.45
CA THR A 59 -16.85 -3.82 5.61
C THR A 59 -17.69 -4.38 4.47
N ALA A 60 -17.10 -4.58 3.30
CA ALA A 60 -17.67 -5.36 2.21
C ALA A 60 -16.73 -6.53 1.88
N CYS A 61 -17.30 -7.60 1.36
CA CYS A 61 -16.57 -8.81 1.01
C CYS A 61 -16.89 -9.19 -0.44
N ILE A 62 -15.88 -9.68 -1.15
CA ILE A 62 -15.96 -10.08 -2.55
C ILE A 62 -15.35 -11.48 -2.64
N ASP A 63 -16.15 -12.46 -3.01
CA ASP A 63 -15.62 -13.78 -3.35
C ASP A 63 -15.03 -13.72 -4.76
N THR A 64 -13.74 -14.05 -4.88
CA THR A 64 -13.02 -14.06 -6.16
C THR A 64 -12.76 -15.47 -6.68
N ASN A 65 -13.37 -16.50 -6.06
CA ASN A 65 -13.31 -17.85 -6.61
C ASN A 65 -13.93 -17.90 -8.00
N PRO A 66 -13.20 -18.42 -9.02
CA PRO A 66 -13.78 -18.64 -10.34
C PRO A 66 -14.76 -19.83 -10.26
N GLY A 67 -16.06 -19.56 -10.21
CA GLY A 67 -17.11 -20.58 -10.08
C GLY A 67 -18.40 -20.07 -9.44
N GLU A 68 -19.21 -20.96 -8.88
CA GLU A 68 -20.37 -20.57 -8.06
C GLU A 68 -19.86 -19.82 -6.81
N SER A 69 -20.22 -18.53 -6.72
CA SER A 69 -19.79 -17.67 -5.64
C SER A 69 -20.25 -18.21 -4.30
N GLN A 70 -19.31 -18.55 -3.42
CA GLN A 70 -19.63 -18.78 -2.02
C GLN A 70 -19.86 -17.42 -1.38
N THR A 71 -21.13 -17.15 -1.03
CA THR A 71 -21.48 -16.00 -0.19
C THR A 71 -20.50 -15.90 0.96
N CYS A 72 -19.94 -14.70 1.17
CA CYS A 72 -18.92 -14.47 2.19
C CYS A 72 -19.35 -15.10 3.52
N LYS A 73 -18.56 -16.06 4.01
CA LYS A 73 -18.76 -16.59 5.36
C LYS A 73 -18.14 -15.57 6.31
N GLN A 74 -18.99 -14.79 6.97
CA GLN A 74 -18.58 -13.91 8.07
C GLN A 74 -18.27 -14.73 9.32
#